data_AF-A0A383DQ17-F1
#
_entry.id   AF-A0A383DQ17-F1
#
_cell.length_a   1.000
_cell.length_b   1.000
_cell.length_c   1.000
_cell.angle_alpha   90.00
_cell.angle_beta   90.00
_cell.angle_gamma   90.00
#
_symmetry.space_group_name_H-M   'P 1'
#
loop_
_entity.id
_entity.type
_entity.pdbx_description
1 polymer ?
#
loop_
_entity_poly.entity_id
_entity_poly.type
_entity_poly.pdbx_seq_one_letter_code
_entity_poly.pdbx_strand_id
1 'polypeptide(L)'
;MKEISEPRHIEPHLTESSTIRDFVFGFGDGINTSLGIAAGVGGANVASDIIILAALVGMFTGAKAMAVQNYLAVKSHKQLLESEIAREKWEIENKPDLERQEIEDIYKAKGFTGKDLEMIVNKVTSDKKVWLDTMLTEELKLNP
;
A
#
# COMPACT_ATOMS: atom_id res chain seq x y z
N MET A 1 27.47 -7.27 -34.40
CA MET A 1 26.30 -6.63 -33.75
C MET A 1 25.66 -7.69 -32.89
N LYS A 2 25.88 -7.68 -31.57
CA LYS A 2 25.29 -8.68 -30.65
C LYS A 2 23.92 -8.15 -30.22
N GLU A 3 22.86 -8.81 -30.66
CA GLU A 3 21.53 -8.71 -30.06
C GLU A 3 21.64 -9.12 -28.59
N ILE A 4 21.28 -8.19 -27.71
CA ILE A 4 21.16 -8.42 -26.27
C ILE A 4 19.74 -8.94 -26.02
N SER A 5 19.68 -10.11 -25.39
CA SER A 5 18.48 -10.87 -25.05
C SER A 5 17.55 -10.11 -24.12
N GLU A 6 16.28 -10.00 -24.48
CA GLU A 6 15.19 -9.77 -23.52
C GLU A 6 14.74 -11.11 -22.92
N PRO A 7 14.76 -11.30 -21.58
CA PRO A 7 13.90 -12.29 -20.97
C PRO A 7 12.51 -11.67 -20.80
N ARG A 8 11.58 -11.91 -21.74
CA ARG A 8 10.15 -11.71 -21.51
C ARG A 8 9.60 -12.87 -20.67
N HIS A 9 10.10 -13.01 -19.44
CA HIS A 9 9.54 -13.94 -18.47
C HIS A 9 8.33 -13.26 -17.82
N ILE A 10 7.14 -13.58 -18.31
CA ILE A 10 5.89 -13.06 -17.76
C ILE A 10 5.42 -14.06 -16.70
N GLU A 11 5.82 -13.83 -15.45
CA GLU A 11 5.25 -14.58 -14.33
C GLU A 11 3.91 -13.96 -13.94
N PRO A 12 2.83 -14.75 -13.89
CA PRO A 12 1.57 -14.28 -13.34
C PRO A 12 1.74 -14.15 -11.82
N HIS A 13 2.17 -12.98 -11.37
CA HIS A 13 2.12 -12.65 -9.96
C HIS A 13 0.65 -12.39 -9.56
N LEU A 14 0.20 -13.03 -8.48
CA LEU A 14 -1.10 -12.76 -7.88
C LEU A 14 -1.04 -11.37 -7.23
N THR A 15 -1.38 -10.34 -7.99
CA THR A 15 -1.69 -9.04 -7.42
C THR A 15 -3.06 -9.19 -6.77
N GLU A 16 -3.14 -9.27 -5.43
CA GLU A 16 -4.43 -9.14 -4.76
C GLU A 16 -5.01 -7.78 -5.16
N SER A 17 -6.08 -7.78 -5.95
CA SER A 17 -6.76 -6.53 -6.26
C SER A 17 -7.50 -6.09 -5.00
N SER A 18 -7.12 -4.93 -4.45
CA SER A 18 -7.83 -4.29 -3.33
C SER A 18 -9.34 -4.22 -3.59
N THR A 19 -9.75 -4.05 -4.84
CA THR A 19 -11.16 -4.00 -5.27
C THR A 19 -11.96 -5.26 -4.92
N ILE A 20 -11.42 -6.46 -5.14
CA ILE A 20 -12.13 -7.71 -4.80
C ILE A 20 -12.25 -7.85 -3.29
N ARG A 21 -11.17 -7.53 -2.57
CA ARG A 21 -11.14 -7.56 -1.10
C ARG A 21 -12.20 -6.62 -0.53
N ASP A 22 -12.23 -5.36 -0.98
CA ASP A 22 -13.18 -4.35 -0.54
C ASP A 22 -14.64 -4.75 -0.85
N PHE A 23 -14.88 -5.37 -2.02
CA PHE A 23 -16.20 -5.89 -2.37
C PHE A 23 -16.66 -7.00 -1.44
N VAL A 24 -15.79 -7.99 -1.15
CA VAL A 24 -16.12 -9.11 -0.26
C VAL A 24 -16.41 -8.60 1.16
N PHE A 25 -15.58 -7.69 1.68
CA PHE A 25 -15.81 -7.10 3.00
C PHE A 25 -17.10 -6.26 3.03
N GLY A 26 -17.36 -5.44 2.01
CA GLY A 26 -18.59 -4.65 1.93
C GLY A 26 -19.85 -5.50 1.84
N PHE A 27 -19.80 -6.59 1.06
CA PHE A 27 -20.92 -7.53 0.96
C PHE A 27 -21.19 -8.25 2.28
N GLY A 28 -20.13 -8.73 2.94
CA GLY A 28 -20.22 -9.37 4.25
C GLY A 28 -20.79 -8.44 5.32
N ASP A 29 -20.32 -7.19 5.38
CA ASP A 29 -20.81 -6.20 6.33
C ASP A 29 -22.29 -5.82 6.08
N GLY A 30 -22.69 -5.69 4.80
CA GLY A 30 -24.07 -5.40 4.43
C GLY A 30 -25.06 -6.50 4.86
N ILE A 31 -24.70 -7.78 4.68
CA ILE A 31 -25.52 -8.90 5.15
C ILE A 31 -25.59 -8.92 6.68
N ASN A 32 -24.44 -8.81 7.34
CA ASN A 32 -24.36 -8.87 8.80
C ASN A 32 -25.15 -7.73 9.46
N THR A 33 -25.03 -6.52 8.93
CA THR A 33 -25.77 -5.34 9.40
C THR A 33 -27.28 -5.52 9.22
N SER A 34 -27.72 -6.01 8.04
CA SER A 34 -29.14 -6.23 7.77
C SER A 34 -29.75 -7.30 8.68
N LEU A 35 -29.04 -8.41 8.90
CA LEU A 35 -29.46 -9.46 9.82
C LEU A 35 -29.51 -8.97 11.27
N GLY A 36 -28.51 -8.19 11.69
CA GLY A 36 -28.47 -7.59 13.03
C GLY A 36 -29.65 -6.65 13.27
N ILE A 37 -29.97 -5.79 12.30
CA ILE A 37 -31.13 -4.89 12.36
C ILE A 37 -32.44 -5.71 12.39
N ALA A 38 -32.58 -6.71 11.52
CA ALA A 38 -33.77 -7.56 11.47
C ALA A 38 -33.98 -8.33 12.79
N ALA A 39 -32.92 -8.89 13.37
CA ALA A 39 -32.99 -9.60 14.64
C ALA A 39 -33.31 -8.66 15.81
N GLY A 40 -32.66 -7.49 15.87
CA GLY A 40 -32.85 -6.52 16.95
C GLY A 40 -34.22 -5.86 16.93
N VAL A 41 -34.65 -5.37 15.77
CA VAL A 41 -35.94 -4.69 15.61
C VAL A 41 -37.10 -5.69 15.56
N GLY A 42 -36.87 -6.89 15.00
CA GLY A 42 -37.85 -7.97 14.97
C GLY A 42 -38.25 -8.46 16.36
N GLY A 43 -37.31 -8.47 17.33
CA GLY A 43 -37.62 -8.78 18.73
C GLY A 43 -38.54 -7.77 19.43
N ALA A 44 -38.70 -6.56 18.86
CA ALA A 44 -39.54 -5.50 19.40
C ALA A 44 -40.99 -5.50 18.87
N ASN A 45 -41.41 -6.57 18.16
CA ASN A 45 -42.76 -6.73 17.60
C ASN A 45 -43.20 -5.58 16.67
N VAL A 46 -42.25 -5.06 15.90
CA VAL A 46 -42.44 -3.96 14.94
C VAL A 46 -42.98 -4.49 13.61
N ALA A 47 -43.73 -3.67 12.87
CA ALA A 47 -44.23 -4.03 11.53
C ALA A 47 -43.08 -4.36 10.55
N SER A 48 -43.28 -5.38 9.71
CA SER A 48 -42.27 -5.87 8.76
C SER A 48 -41.75 -4.79 7.80
N ASP A 49 -42.62 -3.87 7.36
CA ASP A 49 -42.25 -2.77 6.47
C ASP A 49 -41.21 -1.83 7.10
N ILE A 50 -41.31 -1.60 8.42
CA ILE A 50 -40.36 -0.77 9.16
C ILE A 50 -39.02 -1.49 9.32
N ILE A 51 -39.03 -2.82 9.52
CA ILE A 51 -37.82 -3.63 9.62
C ILE A 51 -37.06 -3.61 8.29
N ILE A 52 -37.76 -3.79 7.17
CA ILE A 52 -37.16 -3.74 5.82
C ILE A 52 -36.57 -2.36 5.54
N LEU A 53 -37.32 -1.29 5.85
CA LEU A 53 -36.85 0.08 5.68
C LEU A 53 -35.59 0.34 6.52
N ALA A 54 -35.59 -0.08 7.79
CA ALA A 54 -34.45 0.07 8.68
C ALA A 54 -33.21 -0.67 8.18
N ALA A 55 -33.37 -1.91 7.69
CA ALA A 55 -32.28 -2.69 7.11
C ALA A 55 -31.70 -2.00 5.86
N LEU A 56 -32.56 -1.53 4.95
CA LEU A 56 -32.13 -0.80 3.76
C LEU A 56 -31.36 0.48 4.11
N VAL A 57 -31.89 1.29 5.02
CA VAL A 57 -31.22 2.52 5.48
C VAL A 57 -29.87 2.20 6.14
N GLY A 58 -29.80 1.14 6.94
CA GLY A 58 -28.57 0.63 7.53
C GLY A 58 -27.54 0.25 6.48
N MET A 59 -27.94 -0.53 5.47
CA MET A 59 -27.07 -0.91 4.35
C MET A 59 -26.53 0.30 3.59
N PHE A 60 -27.41 1.24 3.21
CA PHE A 60 -26.98 2.44 2.47
C PHE A 60 -26.03 3.31 3.29
N THR A 61 -26.30 3.46 4.58
CA THR A 61 -25.45 4.25 5.49
C THR A 61 -24.10 3.58 5.69
N GLY A 62 -24.07 2.27 5.90
CA GLY A 62 -22.85 1.47 6.03
C GLY A 62 -22.00 1.51 4.77
N ALA A 63 -22.60 1.26 3.60
CA ALA A 63 -21.92 1.31 2.31
C ALA A 63 -21.29 2.69 2.03
N LYS A 64 -22.04 3.77 2.32
CA LYS A 64 -21.51 5.14 2.20
C LYS A 64 -20.33 5.38 3.14
N ALA A 65 -20.42 4.93 4.39
CA ALA A 65 -19.35 5.08 5.36
C ALA A 65 -18.08 4.34 4.93
N MET A 66 -18.20 3.09 4.48
CA MET A 66 -17.07 2.30 3.96
C MET A 66 -16.43 2.94 2.73
N ALA A 67 -17.24 3.45 1.79
CA ALA A 67 -16.72 4.12 0.60
C ALA A 67 -15.89 5.37 0.95
N VAL A 68 -16.39 6.19 1.87
CA VAL A 68 -15.67 7.39 2.34
C VAL A 68 -14.39 7.01 3.10
N GLN A 69 -14.47 6.00 3.97
CA GLN A 69 -13.31 5.55 4.75
C GLN A 69 -12.21 5.00 3.86
N ASN A 70 -12.55 4.15 2.88
CA ASN A 70 -11.57 3.60 1.95
C ASN A 70 -10.94 4.70 1.08
N TYR A 71 -11.76 5.63 0.57
CA TYR A 71 -11.24 6.77 -0.19
C TYR A 71 -10.24 7.61 0.62
N LEU A 72 -10.58 7.93 1.88
CA LEU A 72 -9.69 8.67 2.77
C LEU A 72 -8.42 7.90 3.10
N ALA A 73 -8.52 6.59 3.32
CA ALA A 73 -7.36 5.73 3.56
C ALA A 73 -6.40 5.74 2.37
N VAL A 74 -6.89 5.48 1.16
CA VAL A 74 -6.09 5.50 -0.07
C VAL A 74 -5.46 6.88 -0.29
N LYS A 75 -6.23 7.96 -0.10
CA LYS A 75 -5.74 9.33 -0.23
C LYS A 75 -4.64 9.64 0.79
N SER A 76 -4.82 9.26 2.04
CA SER A 76 -3.84 9.47 3.12
C SER A 76 -2.55 8.69 2.84
N HIS A 77 -2.66 7.43 2.43
CA HIS A 77 -1.48 6.63 2.07
C HIS A 77 -0.71 7.24 0.90
N LYS A 78 -1.42 7.74 -0.13
CA LYS A 78 -0.79 8.42 -1.25
C LYS A 78 -0.06 9.70 -0.81
N GLN A 79 -0.69 10.51 0.05
CA GLN A 79 -0.07 11.75 0.55
C GLN A 79 1.17 11.46 1.41
N LEU A 80 1.13 10.43 2.25
CA LEU A 80 2.30 9.98 3.01
C LEU A 80 3.41 9.53 2.06
N LEU A 81 3.10 8.71 1.06
CA LEU A 81 4.06 8.24 0.07
C LEU A 81 4.74 9.41 -0.68
N GLU A 82 3.95 10.37 -1.16
CA GLU A 82 4.48 11.56 -1.83
C GLU A 82 5.36 12.40 -0.90
N SER A 83 5.00 12.50 0.38
CA SER A 83 5.79 13.20 1.40
C SER A 83 7.11 12.49 1.69
N GLU A 84 7.10 11.16 1.84
CA GLU A 84 8.31 10.38 2.09
C GLU A 84 9.26 10.46 0.89
N ILE A 85 8.76 10.32 -0.34
CA ILE A 85 9.58 10.48 -1.56
C ILE A 85 10.19 11.89 -1.64
N ALA A 86 9.44 12.92 -1.24
CA ALA A 86 9.95 14.29 -1.22
C ALA A 86 11.01 14.49 -0.14
N ARG A 87 10.84 13.86 1.04
CA ARG A 87 11.83 13.87 2.12
C ARG A 87 13.13 13.20 1.66
N GLU A 88 13.04 12.00 1.11
CA GLU A 88 14.19 11.22 0.64
C GLU A 88 15.01 11.98 -0.41
N LYS A 89 14.33 12.59 -1.39
CA LYS A 89 14.99 13.45 -2.38
C LYS A 89 15.73 14.62 -1.73
N TRP A 90 15.16 15.21 -0.70
CA TRP A 90 15.81 16.30 0.03
C TRP A 90 17.01 15.79 0.84
N GLU A 91 16.93 14.62 1.47
CA GLU A 91 18.03 14.04 2.27
C GLU A 91 19.22 13.64 1.39
N ILE A 92 18.98 13.02 0.22
CA ILE A 92 20.03 12.75 -0.78
C ILE A 92 20.77 14.03 -1.21
N GLU A 93 20.08 15.17 -1.27
CA GLU A 93 20.70 16.44 -1.70
C GLU A 93 21.38 17.22 -0.57
N ASN A 94 20.84 17.17 0.65
CA ASN A 94 21.26 18.01 1.75
C ASN A 94 22.12 17.27 2.78
N LYS A 95 22.07 15.92 2.80
CA LYS A 95 22.78 15.04 3.74
C LYS A 95 23.36 13.81 3.03
N PRO A 96 24.09 13.95 1.91
CA PRO A 96 24.56 12.81 1.11
C PRO A 96 25.49 11.85 1.88
N ASP A 97 26.24 12.34 2.87
CA ASP A 97 27.13 11.51 3.68
C ASP A 97 26.35 10.56 4.61
N LEU A 98 25.21 11.01 5.15
CA LEU A 98 24.34 10.18 6.00
C LEU A 98 23.62 9.14 5.15
N GLU A 99 23.03 9.55 4.03
CA GLU A 99 22.27 8.64 3.17
C GLU A 99 23.14 7.57 2.52
N ARG A 100 24.43 7.88 2.35
CA ARG A 100 25.39 6.92 1.87
C ARG A 100 25.71 5.86 2.93
N GLN A 101 25.74 6.24 4.22
CA GLN A 101 25.89 5.28 5.31
C GLN A 101 24.68 4.36 5.40
N GLU A 102 23.48 4.87 5.15
CA GLU A 102 22.26 4.06 5.15
C GLU A 102 22.29 2.98 4.05
N ILE A 103 22.70 3.35 2.83
CA ILE A 103 22.95 2.37 1.75
C ILE A 103 24.00 1.33 2.18
N GLU A 104 25.09 1.77 2.81
CA GLU A 104 26.13 0.87 3.31
C GLU A 104 25.55 -0.14 4.33
N ASP A 105 24.72 0.33 5.26
CA ASP A 105 24.12 -0.51 6.29
C ASP A 105 23.05 -1.47 5.72
N ILE A 106 22.27 -1.02 4.73
CA ILE A 106 21.33 -1.88 3.98
C ILE A 106 22.08 -3.05 3.31
N TYR A 107 23.16 -2.78 2.59
CA TYR A 107 23.91 -3.83 1.91
C TYR A 107 24.76 -4.68 2.86
N LYS A 108 25.27 -4.12 3.97
CA LYS A 108 25.86 -4.93 5.05
C LYS A 108 24.85 -5.92 5.63
N ALA A 109 23.62 -5.49 5.89
CA ALA A 109 22.56 -6.36 6.40
C ALA A 109 22.20 -7.48 5.41
N LYS A 110 22.39 -7.26 4.10
CA LYS A 110 22.27 -8.28 3.05
C LYS A 110 23.48 -9.21 2.94
N GLY A 111 24.55 -8.97 3.70
CA GLY A 111 25.75 -9.80 3.75
C GLY A 111 26.90 -9.34 2.85
N PHE A 112 26.81 -8.17 2.22
CA PHE A 112 27.92 -7.61 1.45
C PHE A 112 29.01 -7.07 2.38
N THR A 113 30.27 -7.37 2.08
CA THR A 113 31.42 -6.95 2.92
C THR A 113 32.63 -6.55 2.08
N GLY A 114 33.54 -5.77 2.69
CA GLY A 114 34.82 -5.40 2.08
C GLY A 114 34.66 -4.64 0.76
N LYS A 115 35.39 -5.07 -0.27
CA LYS A 115 35.45 -4.39 -1.57
C LYS A 115 34.13 -4.43 -2.33
N ASP A 116 33.34 -5.48 -2.16
CA ASP A 116 32.06 -5.64 -2.87
C ASP A 116 31.04 -4.62 -2.36
N LEU A 117 31.02 -4.39 -1.05
CA LEU A 117 30.20 -3.37 -0.42
C LEU A 117 30.57 -1.96 -0.90
N GLU A 118 31.86 -1.61 -0.85
CA GLU A 118 32.33 -0.30 -1.34
C GLU A 118 31.99 -0.09 -2.82
N MET A 119 32.13 -1.13 -3.64
CA MET A 119 31.80 -1.07 -5.06
C MET A 119 30.31 -0.80 -5.28
N ILE A 120 29.43 -1.51 -4.58
CA ILE A 120 27.97 -1.35 -4.71
C ILE A 120 27.54 0.04 -4.23
N VAL A 121 27.97 0.45 -3.04
CA VAL A 121 27.65 1.77 -2.48
C VAL A 121 28.09 2.87 -3.44
N ASN A 122 29.33 2.81 -3.96
CA ASN A 122 29.81 3.77 -4.96
C ASN A 122 28.99 3.76 -6.24
N LYS A 123 28.59 2.58 -6.73
CA LYS A 123 27.82 2.48 -7.97
C LYS A 123 26.40 3.02 -7.81
N VAL A 124 25.72 2.68 -6.71
CA VAL A 124 24.36 3.14 -6.41
C VAL A 124 24.34 4.65 -6.19
N THR A 125 25.25 5.16 -5.37
CA THR A 125 25.32 6.61 -5.06
C THR A 125 25.82 7.48 -6.21
N SER A 126 26.37 6.89 -7.29
CA SER A 126 26.82 7.62 -8.48
C SER A 126 25.69 8.17 -9.35
N ASP A 127 24.50 7.58 -9.31
CA ASP A 127 23.32 8.02 -10.03
C ASP A 127 22.19 8.31 -9.04
N LYS A 128 21.80 9.59 -8.91
CA LYS A 128 20.72 10.02 -8.00
C LYS A 128 19.41 9.29 -8.23
N LYS A 129 19.10 8.85 -9.46
CA LYS A 129 17.88 8.09 -9.73
C LYS A 129 17.96 6.68 -9.18
N VAL A 130 19.09 6.00 -9.38
CA VAL A 130 19.33 4.65 -8.85
C VAL A 130 19.42 4.69 -7.33
N TRP A 131 20.06 5.71 -6.76
CA TRP A 131 20.12 5.93 -5.32
C TRP A 131 18.73 6.10 -4.73
N LEU A 132 17.92 7.03 -5.26
CA LEU A 132 16.55 7.22 -4.79
C LEU A 132 15.72 5.95 -4.92
N ASP A 133 15.75 5.28 -6.07
CA ASP A 133 15.00 4.04 -6.30
C ASP A 133 15.40 2.93 -5.31
N THR A 134 16.70 2.83 -5.02
CA THR A 134 17.23 1.89 -4.01
C THR A 134 16.72 2.24 -2.62
N MET A 135 16.74 3.50 -2.21
CA MET A 135 16.21 3.93 -0.90
C MET A 135 14.70 3.68 -0.79
N LEU A 136 13.91 4.05 -1.81
CA LEU A 136 12.47 3.79 -1.83
C LEU A 136 12.16 2.29 -1.70
N THR A 137 12.92 1.44 -2.38
CA THR A 137 12.69 -0.02 -2.39
C THR A 137 13.21 -0.71 -1.13
N GLU A 138 14.42 -0.39 -0.70
CA GLU A 138 15.13 -1.14 0.35
C GLU A 138 14.87 -0.59 1.74
N GLU A 139 14.78 0.73 1.89
CA GLU A 139 14.54 1.39 3.17
C GLU A 139 13.03 1.50 3.44
N LEU A 140 12.29 2.11 2.50
CA LEU A 140 10.86 2.38 2.67
C LEU A 140 9.97 1.19 2.28
N LYS A 141 10.55 0.12 1.70
CA LYS A 141 9.81 -1.07 1.21
C LYS A 141 8.68 -0.72 0.26
N LEU A 142 8.84 0.36 -0.47
CA LEU A 142 7.92 0.79 -1.50
C LEU A 142 8.32 0.07 -2.77
N ASN A 143 7.45 -0.80 -3.28
CA ASN A 143 7.57 -1.26 -4.66
C ASN A 143 6.84 -0.24 -5.53
N PRO A 144 7.56 0.63 -6.28
CA PRO A 144 6.95 1.48 -7.29
C PRO A 144 6.31 0.68 -8.43
#